data_AF-A0AA85ISK9-F1
#
_entry.id   AF-A0AA85ISK9-F1
#
_cell.length_a   1.000
_cell.length_b   1.000
_cell.length_c   1.000
_cell.angle_alpha   90.00
_cell.angle_beta   90.00
_cell.angle_gamma   90.00
#
_symmetry.space_group_name_H-M   'P 1'
#
loop_
_entity.id
_entity.type
_entity.pdbx_description
1 polymer ?
#
loop_
_entity_poly.entity_id
_entity_poly.type
_entity_poly.pdbx_seq_one_letter_code
_entity_poly.pdbx_strand_id
1 'polypeptide(L)'
;MDVFDYCLDNGLIALSKICQCGGVMHIQKYTEAIDGFVYRCIECRRRKSVREGNFLSRSKLPLKKILMICNFWVLKRAVTATAYETENSGVSNAMVQLPQRCFLLENEHPDSSSRRSRQHSPY
;
A
#
# COMPACT_ATOMS: atom_id res chain seq x y z
N MET A 1 19.17 6.06 6.89
CA MET A 1 18.07 5.06 6.89
C MET A 1 17.40 5.13 5.53
N ASP A 2 17.35 4.02 4.81
CA ASP A 2 16.71 3.97 3.48
C ASP A 2 15.18 4.04 3.62
N VAL A 3 14.50 4.59 2.62
CA VAL A 3 13.02 4.70 2.63
C VAL A 3 12.37 3.32 2.66
N PHE A 4 12.99 2.34 2.00
CA PHE A 4 12.51 0.98 2.00
C PHE A 4 12.60 0.36 3.41
N ASP A 5 13.74 0.54 4.08
CA ASP A 5 13.95 0.05 5.45
C ASP A 5 12.94 0.68 6.42
N TYR A 6 12.72 2.00 6.33
CA TYR A 6 11.70 2.68 7.10
C TYR A 6 10.30 2.07 6.87
N CYS A 7 9.95 1.72 5.63
CA CYS A 7 8.67 1.08 5.32
C CYS A 7 8.55 -0.33 5.93
N LEU A 8 9.65 -1.07 6.01
CA LEU A 8 9.68 -2.39 6.65
C LEU A 8 9.50 -2.28 8.17
N ASP A 9 10.29 -1.40 8.79
CA ASP A 9 10.31 -1.21 10.25
C ASP A 9 8.96 -0.73 10.79
N ASN A 10 8.23 0.05 9.99
CA ASN A 10 6.91 0.59 10.35
C ASN A 10 5.74 -0.28 9.85
N GLY A 11 6.00 -1.47 9.31
CA GLY A 11 4.96 -2.41 8.87
C GLY A 11 4.15 -1.95 7.64
N LEU A 12 4.61 -0.94 6.91
CA LEU A 12 4.01 -0.54 5.64
C LEU A 12 4.27 -1.59 4.55
N ILE A 13 5.39 -2.29 4.63
CA ILE A 13 5.78 -3.40 3.77
C ILE A 13 6.07 -4.61 4.66
N ALA A 14 5.58 -5.78 4.27
CA ALA A 14 5.84 -7.01 5.02
C ALA A 14 7.27 -7.52 4.76
N LEU A 15 7.92 -8.15 5.75
CA LEU A 15 9.24 -8.76 5.53
C LEU A 15 9.18 -9.98 4.58
N SER A 16 8.08 -10.72 4.61
CA SER A 16 7.85 -11.91 3.79
C SER A 16 6.38 -12.08 3.43
N LYS A 17 6.09 -12.84 2.38
CA LYS A 17 4.72 -13.22 2.00
C LYS A 17 4.61 -14.69 1.64
N ILE A 18 3.39 -15.21 1.70
CA ILE A 18 3.09 -16.55 1.18
C ILE A 18 2.69 -16.44 -0.30
N CYS A 19 3.32 -17.27 -1.12
CA CYS A 19 2.98 -17.40 -2.52
C CYS A 19 1.68 -18.21 -2.69
N GLN A 20 1.01 -18.07 -3.83
CA GLN A 20 -0.13 -18.91 -4.18
C GLN A 20 0.21 -20.41 -4.24
N CYS A 21 1.48 -20.76 -4.46
CA CYS A 21 1.95 -22.15 -4.41
C CYS A 21 2.25 -22.65 -2.99
N GLY A 22 1.97 -21.86 -1.95
CA GLY A 22 2.29 -22.18 -0.55
C GLY A 22 3.73 -21.86 -0.11
N GLY A 23 4.65 -21.63 -1.05
CA GLY A 23 6.05 -21.30 -0.74
C GLY A 23 6.23 -19.90 -0.16
N VAL A 24 7.25 -19.73 0.68
CA VAL A 24 7.64 -18.42 1.23
C VAL A 24 8.26 -17.55 0.14
N MET A 25 7.91 -16.26 0.15
CA MET A 25 8.47 -15.25 -0.72
C MET A 25 9.32 -14.28 0.09
N HIS A 26 10.56 -14.08 -0.38
CA HIS A 26 11.53 -13.16 0.23
C HIS A 26 11.70 -11.92 -0.63
N ILE A 27 12.10 -10.83 0.02
CA ILE A 27 12.43 -9.59 -0.68
C ILE A 27 13.74 -9.77 -1.45
N GLN A 28 13.74 -9.35 -2.71
CA GLN A 28 14.92 -9.34 -3.56
C GLN A 28 15.01 -8.01 -4.32
N LYS A 29 16.23 -7.52 -4.53
CA LYS A 29 16.50 -6.41 -5.45
C LYS A 29 16.05 -6.77 -6.87
N TYR A 30 15.33 -5.86 -7.50
CA TYR A 30 14.85 -5.97 -8.88
C TYR A 30 14.70 -4.57 -9.45
N THR A 31 15.69 -4.15 -10.24
CA THR A 31 15.85 -2.76 -10.71
C THR A 31 14.74 -2.27 -11.63
N GLU A 32 14.01 -3.18 -12.27
CA GLU A 32 12.85 -2.84 -13.11
C GLU A 32 11.58 -2.54 -12.30
N ALA A 33 11.55 -2.85 -11.00
CA ALA A 33 10.45 -2.46 -10.13
C ALA A 33 10.57 -0.97 -9.74
N ILE A 34 9.41 -0.33 -9.53
CA ILE A 34 9.31 1.11 -9.18
C ILE A 34 10.17 1.47 -7.95
N ASP A 35 10.23 0.60 -6.94
CA ASP A 35 11.05 0.81 -5.74
C ASP A 35 12.37 0.03 -5.75
N GLY A 36 12.67 -0.69 -6.82
CA GLY A 36 13.88 -1.52 -6.90
C GLY A 36 13.81 -2.84 -6.14
N PHE A 37 12.64 -3.23 -5.60
CA PHE A 37 12.46 -4.48 -4.84
C PHE A 37 11.16 -5.21 -5.20
N VAL A 38 11.18 -6.54 -5.11
CA VAL A 38 10.03 -7.44 -5.27
C VAL A 38 10.06 -8.56 -4.26
N TYR A 39 8.91 -9.15 -3.95
CA TYR A 39 8.90 -10.49 -3.35
C TYR A 39 9.12 -11.53 -4.44
N ARG A 40 10.02 -12.48 -4.20
CA ARG A 40 10.23 -13.63 -5.09
C ARG A 40 10.04 -14.93 -4.32
N CYS A 41 9.22 -15.81 -4.88
CA CYS A 41 9.07 -17.17 -4.35
C CYS A 41 10.29 -18.01 -4.74
N ILE A 42 10.81 -18.82 -3.82
CA ILE A 42 11.92 -19.74 -4.09
C ILE A 42 11.42 -20.90 -4.96
N GLU A 43 10.26 -21.47 -4.61
CA GLU A 43 9.68 -22.67 -5.25
C GLU A 43 9.24 -22.42 -6.70
N CYS A 44 8.24 -21.55 -6.90
CA CYS A 44 7.64 -21.32 -8.22
C CYS A 44 8.22 -20.13 -8.99
N ARG A 45 9.23 -19.44 -8.41
CA ARG A 45 9.89 -18.25 -8.99
C ARG A 45 9.00 -17.04 -9.30
N ARG A 46 7.70 -17.09 -8.98
CA ARG A 46 6.77 -15.96 -9.17
C ARG A 46 7.24 -14.74 -8.40
N ARG A 47 6.97 -13.56 -8.98
CA ARG A 47 7.26 -12.25 -8.38
C ARG A 47 5.96 -11.57 -7.97
N LYS A 48 6.01 -10.78 -6.91
CA LYS A 48 4.94 -9.87 -6.49
C LYS A 48 5.54 -8.53 -6.12
N SER A 49 4.78 -7.46 -6.33
CA SER A 49 5.15 -6.13 -5.84
C SER A 49 5.34 -6.15 -4.32
N VAL A 50 6.33 -5.43 -3.82
CA VAL A 50 6.49 -5.20 -2.37
C VAL A 50 5.26 -4.52 -1.76
N ARG A 51 4.51 -3.78 -2.58
CA ARG A 51 3.29 -3.05 -2.20
C ARG A 51 2.00 -3.88 -2.29
N GLU A 52 2.06 -5.10 -2.77
CA GLU A 52 0.87 -5.93 -3.01
C GLU A 52 0.03 -6.08 -1.73
N GLY A 53 -1.28 -5.83 -1.79
CA GLY A 53 -2.14 -6.04 -0.61
C GLY A 53 -2.10 -4.94 0.46
N ASN A 54 -1.54 -3.77 0.16
CA ASN A 54 -1.75 -2.55 0.96
C ASN A 54 -2.25 -1.39 0.06
N PHE A 55 -2.52 -0.23 0.67
CA PHE A 55 -3.02 0.95 -0.04
C PHE A 55 -2.03 1.55 -1.06
N LEU A 56 -0.76 1.13 -1.03
CA LEU A 56 0.29 1.57 -1.96
C LEU A 56 0.30 0.74 -3.25
N SER A 57 -0.40 -0.39 -3.29
CA SER A 57 -0.40 -1.36 -4.41
C SER A 57 -0.74 -0.75 -5.77
N ARG A 58 -1.65 0.23 -5.82
CA ARG A 58 -2.14 0.84 -7.06
C ARG A 58 -1.38 2.11 -7.46
N SER A 59 -0.48 2.60 -6.61
CA SER A 59 0.25 3.83 -6.89
C SER A 59 1.37 3.59 -7.89
N LYS A 60 1.50 4.49 -8.87
CA LYS A 60 2.65 4.54 -9.80
C LYS A 60 3.81 5.38 -9.26
N LEU A 61 3.62 6.04 -8.12
CA LEU A 61 4.66 6.87 -7.50
C LEU A 61 5.64 6.00 -6.71
N PRO A 62 6.95 6.31 -6.68
CA PRO A 62 7.90 5.68 -5.76
C PRO A 62 7.50 5.88 -4.29
N LEU A 63 7.82 4.91 -3.42
CA LEU A 63 7.51 4.96 -1.97
C LEU A 63 7.91 6.28 -1.33
N LYS A 64 9.12 6.78 -1.64
CA LYS A 64 9.63 8.07 -1.14
C LYS A 64 8.66 9.21 -1.42
N LYS A 65 8.15 9.31 -2.65
CA LYS A 65 7.20 10.38 -3.03
C LYS A 65 5.88 10.24 -2.30
N ILE A 66 5.37 9.02 -2.15
CA ILE A 66 4.12 8.78 -1.42
C ILE A 66 4.26 9.21 0.04
N LEU A 67 5.34 8.81 0.72
CA LEU A 67 5.60 9.20 2.10
C LEU A 67 5.77 10.71 2.27
N MET A 68 6.45 11.39 1.33
CA MET A 68 6.56 12.84 1.35
C MET A 68 5.18 13.50 1.24
N ILE A 69 4.33 13.05 0.31
CA ILE A 69 2.96 13.56 0.17
C ILE A 69 2.17 13.37 1.46
N CYS A 70 2.22 12.17 2.06
CA CYS A 70 1.57 11.89 3.35
C CYS A 70 2.07 12.83 4.45
N ASN A 71 3.39 13.03 4.55
CA ASN A 71 3.99 13.90 5.55
C ASN A 71 3.54 15.36 5.38
N PHE A 72 3.59 15.90 4.17
CA PHE A 72 3.13 17.27 3.92
C PHE A 72 1.66 17.47 4.22
N TRP A 73 0.85 16.46 3.89
CA TRP A 73 -0.58 16.47 4.15
C TRP A 73 -0.88 16.48 5.65
N VAL A 74 -0.22 15.62 6.42
CA VAL A 74 -0.35 15.56 7.90
C VAL A 74 0.08 16.87 8.55
N LEU A 75 1.18 17.47 8.06
CA LEU A 75 1.71 18.73 8.58
C LEU A 75 0.97 19.98 8.08
N LYS A 76 -0.11 19.82 7.30
CA LYS A 76 -0.89 20.91 6.69
C LYS A 76 -0.02 21.96 5.97
N ARG A 77 1.12 21.56 5.40
CA ARG A 77 2.00 22.48 4.69
C ARG A 77 1.37 22.83 3.34
N ALA A 78 1.48 24.10 2.95
CA ALA A 78 0.95 24.57 1.67
C ALA A 78 1.61 23.83 0.50
N VAL A 79 0.79 23.39 -0.46
CA VAL A 79 1.15 22.57 -1.63
C VAL A 79 2.30 23.18 -2.44
N THR A 80 2.43 24.50 -2.45
CA THR A 80 3.48 25.25 -3.14
C THR A 80 4.88 24.97 -2.60
N ALA A 81 5.04 24.67 -1.31
CA ALA A 81 6.33 24.25 -0.75
C ALA A 81 6.73 22.84 -1.21
N THR A 82 5.74 21.97 -1.43
CA THR A 82 5.96 20.54 -1.72
C THR A 82 6.42 20.27 -3.16
N ALA A 83 5.93 21.07 -4.13
CA ALA A 83 6.34 20.98 -5.52
C ALA A 83 7.78 21.46 -5.73
N TYR A 84 8.22 22.44 -4.93
CA TYR A 84 9.60 22.94 -4.95
C TYR A 84 10.58 21.93 -4.35
N GLU A 85 10.21 21.25 -3.26
CA GLU A 85 11.08 20.27 -2.59
C GLU A 85 11.16 18.89 -3.28
N THR A 86 10.27 18.57 -4.22
CA THR A 86 10.19 17.23 -4.84
C THR A 86 10.78 17.11 -6.24
N GLU A 87 11.33 18.19 -6.82
CA GLU A 87 12.00 18.24 -8.14
C GLU A 87 11.31 17.40 -9.24
N ASN A 88 9.97 17.37 -9.27
CA ASN A 88 9.25 16.62 -10.31
C ASN A 88 7.82 17.12 -10.49
N SER A 89 7.57 17.65 -11.68
CA SER A 89 6.32 18.19 -12.25
C SER A 89 5.18 17.17 -12.46
N GLY A 90 5.27 15.98 -11.87
CA GLY A 90 4.35 14.86 -12.11
C GLY A 90 3.25 14.67 -11.06
N VAL A 91 3.19 15.49 -10.01
CA VAL A 91 2.10 15.42 -9.02
C VAL A 91 0.91 16.17 -9.60
N SER A 92 -0.02 15.46 -10.23
CA SER A 92 -1.26 16.07 -10.73
C SER A 92 -2.05 16.69 -9.58
N ASN A 93 -2.60 17.89 -9.80
CA ASN A 93 -3.53 18.58 -8.87
C ASN A 93 -4.70 17.70 -8.37
N ALA A 94 -5.01 16.61 -9.06
CA ALA A 94 -6.03 15.63 -8.64
C ALA A 94 -5.67 14.87 -7.35
N MET A 95 -4.38 14.62 -7.07
CA MET A 95 -3.97 13.95 -5.83
C MET A 95 -3.93 14.92 -4.63
N VAL A 96 -4.02 16.23 -4.91
CA VAL A 96 -3.97 17.35 -3.97
C VAL A 96 -5.34 17.64 -3.34
N GLN A 97 -6.44 17.18 -3.96
CA GLN A 97 -7.80 17.33 -3.44
C GLN A 97 -8.30 16.11 -2.68
N LEU A 98 -7.42 15.31 -2.05
CA LEU A 98 -7.88 14.30 -1.10
C LEU A 98 -8.51 15.01 0.10
N PRO A 99 -9.85 14.95 0.28
CA PRO A 99 -10.48 15.51 1.46
C PRO A 99 -9.91 14.77 2.68
N GLN A 100 -9.81 15.45 3.82
CA GLN A 100 -9.38 14.89 5.11
C GLN A 100 -10.15 13.65 5.59
N ARG A 101 -11.13 13.17 4.82
CA ARG A 101 -12.02 12.04 5.10
C ARG A 101 -11.62 10.71 4.47
N CYS A 102 -10.71 10.64 3.49
CA CYS A 102 -10.54 9.41 2.68
C CYS A 102 -9.60 8.33 3.26
N PHE A 103 -8.98 8.53 4.43
CA PHE A 103 -8.16 7.51 5.10
C PHE A 103 -8.84 6.86 6.30
N LEU A 104 -10.17 6.87 6.37
CA LEU A 104 -10.87 5.92 7.22
C LEU A 104 -10.67 4.53 6.60
N LEU A 105 -9.74 3.77 7.17
CA LEU A 105 -9.71 2.32 7.04
C LEU A 105 -11.09 1.81 7.49
N GLU A 106 -11.95 1.45 6.54
CA GLU A 106 -13.04 0.51 6.81
C GLU A 106 -12.37 -0.80 7.22
N ASN A 107 -12.12 -0.94 8.52
CA ASN A 107 -11.84 -2.22 9.15
C ASN A 107 -13.13 -3.05 9.11
N GLU A 108 -13.48 -3.58 7.94
CA GLU A 108 -14.42 -4.70 7.87
C GLU A 108 -13.64 -5.97 8.20
N HIS A 109 -13.63 -6.30 9.49
CA HIS A 109 -13.34 -7.65 9.95
C HIS A 109 -14.35 -8.61 9.31
N PRO A 110 -13.93 -9.71 8.67
CA PRO A 110 -14.84 -10.77 8.32
C PRO A 110 -14.95 -11.67 9.54
N ASP A 111 -16.03 -11.57 10.33
CA ASP A 111 -16.43 -12.74 11.10
C ASP A 111 -17.91 -12.84 11.44
N SER A 112 -18.33 -14.10 11.47
CA SER A 112 -19.59 -14.66 11.95
C SER A 112 -20.84 -14.48 11.07
N SER A 113 -20.98 -15.45 10.16
CA SER A 113 -22.17 -16.32 10.13
C SER A 113 -23.22 -16.06 11.22
N SER A 114 -24.31 -15.39 10.86
CA SER A 114 -25.60 -15.55 11.52
C SER A 114 -26.64 -15.96 10.47
N ARG A 115 -27.04 -17.23 10.58
CA ARG A 115 -28.06 -17.90 9.78
C ARG A 115 -29.37 -17.09 9.85
N ARG A 116 -29.80 -16.48 8.74
CA ARG A 116 -31.23 -16.20 8.55
C ARG A 116 -31.92 -17.51 8.19
N SER A 117 -32.38 -18.18 9.24
CA SER A 117 -33.41 -19.21 9.18
C SER A 117 -34.59 -18.66 8.38
N ARG A 118 -34.95 -19.32 7.28
CA ARG A 118 -36.29 -19.22 6.70
C ARG A 118 -37.27 -19.69 7.78
N GLN A 119 -38.14 -18.80 8.24
CA GLN A 119 -39.37 -19.21 8.91
C GLN A 119 -40.54 -18.89 7.98
N HIS A 120 -41.17 -19.97 7.52
CA HIS A 120 -42.52 -20.02 7.00
C HIS A 120 -43.48 -19.39 8.02
N SER A 121 -44.36 -18.50 7.55
CA SER A 121 -45.55 -18.08 8.29
C SER A 121 -46.69 -19.05 7.97
N PRO A 122 -47.31 -19.71 8.96
CA PRO A 122 -48.68 -20.17 8.85
C PRO A 122 -49.64 -19.12 9.43
N TYR A 123 -50.89 -19.21 8.97
CA TYR A 123 -52.07 -18.37 9.26
C TYR A 123 -52.25 -17.16 8.36
#